data_AF-A0AAU0PJN1-F1
#
_entry.id   AF-A0AAU0PJN1-F1
#
_cell.length_a   1.000
_cell.length_b   1.000
_cell.length_c   1.000
_cell.angle_alpha   90.00
_cell.angle_beta   90.00
_cell.angle_gamma   90.00
#
_symmetry.space_group_name_H-M   'P 1'
#
loop_
_entity.id
_entity.type
_entity.pdbx_description
1 polymer ?
#
loop_
_entity_poly.entity_id
_entity_poly.type
_entity_poly.pdbx_seq_one_letter_code
_entity_poly.pdbx_strand_id
1 'polypeptide(L)'
;MFFKNKNEKILSEVINSNYAVIYFKPDGTIIKANEFFLKTMGYSLEEIVGKHHSIFCEEKFAKTQEYKDGWDAVRAGETVTAEFQRVKKDGNLIFLRASYMPIIENGKVVEVVKLAQDITKNRLRNLFYIGQVKAINKSNAVIEFDMNGNILNANDNFLNTLGYKKDDIVGKNHSIFCEENYKNSNEYKEFWKKLNRGEFDSGEYLRIGKNGNHVWIQASYNPILDMNGKAFRVVKYATDITNKKNTMFEVEKEIKEFSNSLNTLLTTSINMLKDAKFSNENSQNATKSSQNINSLIQDLSNKIDEMQQAIVDISSKTSKNEQIAQEATVQSKQTATAMVKLNEESQKIGETVNIISQIAFQTNILSLNAAVEAATAGEAGKGFAVVAQEVRNLASRSNDAAKNITERIALIQNLVKNSLDSIHEIDDTISDISTISKEISLSMSEQKQNSSIVSQNAKDGSRSLNEVTKNMQDVVLSTENTLIEAQKTQDSSNSLVDISNKLIKTLQELK
;
A
#
# COMPACT_ATOMS: atom_id res chain seq x y z
N MET A 1 39.61 78.95 78.13
CA MET A 1 39.34 79.12 76.69
C MET A 1 40.58 78.65 75.93
N PHE A 2 40.54 77.46 75.31
CA PHE A 2 41.52 77.02 74.32
C PHE A 2 40.72 76.29 73.23
N PHE A 3 40.66 76.88 72.05
CA PHE A 3 39.95 76.35 70.89
C PHE A 3 40.66 75.07 70.42
N LYS A 4 39.98 73.90 70.49
CA LYS A 4 40.32 72.79 69.59
C LYS A 4 40.16 73.31 68.16
N ASN A 5 41.21 73.17 67.35
CA ASN A 5 41.26 73.73 66.01
C ASN A 5 40.12 73.11 65.16
N LYS A 6 39.32 73.94 64.46
CA LYS A 6 38.09 73.52 63.75
C LYS A 6 38.32 72.31 62.83
N ASN A 7 39.52 72.23 62.24
CA ASN A 7 39.93 71.13 61.35
C ASN A 7 40.13 69.79 62.06
N GLU A 8 40.62 69.77 63.30
CA GLU A 8 40.78 68.52 64.08
C GLU A 8 39.43 67.95 64.50
N LYS A 9 38.47 68.83 64.83
CA LYS A 9 37.10 68.42 65.18
C LYS A 9 36.39 67.79 63.98
N ILE A 10 36.49 68.42 62.80
CA ILE A 10 35.90 67.88 61.56
C ILE A 10 36.55 66.54 61.18
N LEU A 11 37.88 66.43 61.25
CA LEU A 11 38.57 65.17 60.94
C LEU A 11 38.17 64.05 61.92
N SER A 12 38.06 64.36 63.21
CA SER A 12 37.60 63.42 64.23
C SER A 12 36.16 62.98 63.99
N GLU A 13 35.25 63.90 63.63
CA GLU A 13 33.87 63.58 63.27
C GLU A 13 33.79 62.66 62.04
N VAL A 14 34.55 62.95 60.97
CA VAL A 14 34.59 62.13 59.75
C VAL A 14 35.12 60.73 60.02
N ILE A 15 36.18 60.61 60.81
CA ILE A 15 36.71 59.30 61.20
C ILE A 15 35.67 58.56 62.05
N ASN A 16 35.05 59.24 63.02
CA ASN A 16 34.09 58.62 63.92
C ASN A 16 32.78 58.20 63.23
N SER A 17 32.40 58.84 62.12
CA SER A 17 31.21 58.47 61.37
C SER A 17 31.43 57.38 60.32
N ASN A 18 32.68 57.12 59.92
CA ASN A 18 33.01 56.20 58.81
C ASN A 18 33.86 54.99 59.21
N TYR A 19 34.56 55.06 60.34
CA TYR A 19 35.41 53.99 60.83
C TYR A 19 34.98 53.56 62.23
N ALA A 20 35.05 52.26 62.45
CA ALA A 20 34.90 51.68 63.76
C ALA A 20 36.22 51.91 64.52
N VAL A 21 36.20 52.82 65.51
CA VAL A 21 37.37 53.22 66.30
C VAL A 21 37.26 52.70 67.72
N ILE A 22 38.31 52.02 68.18
CA ILE A 22 38.41 51.52 69.56
C ILE A 22 39.84 51.68 70.08
N TYR A 23 39.96 51.98 71.36
CA TYR A 23 41.21 52.24 72.06
C TYR A 23 41.44 51.15 73.10
N PHE A 24 42.68 50.69 73.18
CA PHE A 24 43.13 49.70 74.14
C PHE A 24 44.34 50.20 74.92
N LYS A 25 44.53 49.68 76.12
CA LYS A 25 45.82 49.69 76.81
C LYS A 25 46.80 48.77 76.06
N PRO A 26 48.11 48.88 76.29
CA PRO A 26 49.12 48.03 75.63
C PRO A 26 48.94 46.52 75.92
N ASP A 27 48.24 46.17 77.00
CA ASP A 27 47.90 44.80 77.35
C ASP A 27 46.64 44.27 76.63
N GLY A 28 45.97 45.09 75.81
CA GLY A 28 44.75 44.73 75.08
C GLY A 28 43.45 45.03 75.82
N THR A 29 43.50 45.64 77.01
CA THR A 29 42.31 46.07 77.76
C THR A 29 41.62 47.26 77.09
N ILE A 30 40.31 47.19 76.89
CA ILE A 30 39.52 48.21 76.20
C ILE A 30 39.35 49.45 77.09
N ILE A 31 39.70 50.62 76.54
CA ILE A 31 39.61 51.92 77.20
C ILE A 31 38.31 52.62 76.82
N LYS A 32 38.07 52.78 75.52
CA LYS A 32 36.90 53.45 74.95
C LYS A 32 36.70 53.02 73.50
N ALA A 33 35.48 53.17 72.98
CA ALA A 33 35.17 52.97 71.57
C ALA A 33 34.21 54.07 71.10
N ASN A 34 34.24 54.37 69.81
CA ASN A 34 33.25 55.28 69.23
C ASN A 34 31.91 54.58 68.99
N GLU A 35 30.84 55.36 68.84
CA GLU A 35 29.49 54.82 68.60
C GLU A 35 29.42 53.94 67.36
N PHE A 36 30.20 54.25 66.31
CA PHE A 36 30.23 53.46 65.09
C PHE A 36 30.75 52.04 65.35
N PHE A 37 31.84 51.88 66.11
CA PHE A 37 32.36 50.58 66.52
C PHE A 37 31.33 49.80 67.34
N LEU A 38 30.73 50.46 68.33
CA LEU A 38 29.72 49.87 69.22
C LEU A 38 28.53 49.33 68.41
N LYS A 39 28.01 50.13 67.48
CA LYS A 39 26.93 49.73 66.57
C LYS A 39 27.35 48.62 65.61
N THR A 40 28.54 48.69 65.02
CA THR A 40 29.06 47.67 64.11
C THR A 40 29.21 46.30 64.80
N MET A 41 29.70 46.30 66.05
CA MET A 41 29.97 45.08 66.82
C MET A 41 28.77 44.62 67.68
N GLY A 42 27.77 45.47 67.88
CA GLY A 42 26.54 45.18 68.61
C GLY A 42 26.65 45.29 70.14
N TYR A 43 27.67 45.98 70.66
CA TYR A 43 27.91 46.14 72.09
C TYR A 43 27.59 47.57 72.58
N SER A 44 27.25 47.72 73.85
CA SER A 44 27.32 49.02 74.54
C SER A 44 28.73 49.27 75.09
N LEU A 45 29.06 50.52 75.43
CA LEU A 45 30.40 50.87 75.89
C LEU A 45 30.69 50.23 77.26
N GLU A 46 29.71 50.26 78.16
CA GLU A 46 29.78 49.70 79.51
C GLU A 46 30.04 48.20 79.50
N GLU A 47 29.57 47.49 78.46
CA GLU A 47 29.76 46.05 78.31
C GLU A 47 31.17 45.64 77.90
N ILE A 48 31.95 46.56 77.31
CA ILE A 48 33.26 46.25 76.73
C ILE A 48 34.42 46.93 77.46
N VAL A 49 34.22 48.11 78.06
CA VAL A 49 35.28 48.82 78.77
C VAL A 49 35.81 48.00 79.94
N GLY A 50 37.14 47.95 80.09
CA GLY A 50 37.81 47.14 81.10
C GLY A 50 37.94 45.66 80.75
N LYS A 51 37.27 45.17 79.70
CA LYS A 51 37.50 43.81 79.18
C LYS A 51 38.67 43.78 78.20
N HIS A 52 39.24 42.60 78.01
CA HIS A 52 40.31 42.39 77.03
C HIS A 52 39.73 42.22 75.61
N HIS A 53 40.45 42.71 74.58
CA HIS A 53 40.07 42.64 73.16
C HIS A 53 39.61 41.25 72.70
N SER A 54 40.08 40.18 73.33
CA SER A 54 39.72 38.80 73.01
C SER A 54 38.21 38.53 73.04
N ILE A 55 37.40 39.37 73.70
CA ILE A 55 35.93 39.30 73.63
C ILE A 55 35.37 39.41 72.20
N PHE A 56 36.10 40.05 71.27
CA PHE A 56 35.70 40.17 69.87
C PHE A 56 36.24 39.04 68.97
N CYS A 57 36.91 38.04 69.54
CA CYS A 57 37.55 36.96 68.81
C CYS A 57 36.87 35.62 69.11
N GLU A 58 36.95 34.68 68.17
CA GLU A 58 36.61 33.29 68.47
C GLU A 58 37.57 32.75 69.54
N GLU A 59 37.07 31.95 70.47
CA GLU A 59 37.84 31.46 71.62
C GLU A 59 39.09 30.69 71.18
N LYS A 60 38.98 29.86 70.12
CA LYS A 60 40.12 29.13 69.56
C LYS A 60 41.20 30.06 69.02
N PHE A 61 40.82 31.18 68.41
CA PHE A 61 41.75 32.14 67.83
C PHE A 61 42.44 32.96 68.92
N ALA A 62 41.70 33.39 69.96
CA ALA A 62 42.27 34.16 71.06
C ALA A 62 43.39 33.42 71.85
N LYS A 63 43.49 32.10 71.68
CA LYS A 63 44.51 31.25 72.32
C LYS A 63 45.72 30.95 71.40
N THR A 64 45.69 31.35 70.12
CA THR A 64 46.78 31.03 69.18
C THR A 64 48.03 31.87 69.43
N GLN A 65 49.18 31.38 68.94
CA GLN A 65 50.41 32.16 68.93
C GLN A 65 50.27 33.40 68.05
N GLU A 66 49.63 33.29 66.89
CA GLU A 66 49.32 34.41 65.98
C GLU A 66 48.60 35.58 66.69
N TYR A 67 47.63 35.27 67.56
CA TYR A 67 46.94 36.31 68.32
C TYR A 67 47.87 37.02 69.32
N LYS A 68 48.76 36.28 69.98
CA LYS A 68 49.74 36.82 70.93
C LYS A 68 50.77 37.68 70.19
N ASP A 69 51.32 37.16 69.10
CA ASP A 69 52.30 37.84 68.25
C ASP A 69 51.75 39.19 67.74
N GLY A 70 50.47 39.23 67.37
CA GLY A 70 49.82 40.48 66.98
C GLY A 70 49.80 41.54 68.08
N TRP A 71 49.60 41.15 69.34
CA TRP A 71 49.67 42.07 70.48
C TRP A 71 51.11 42.39 70.91
N ASP A 72 52.04 41.45 70.75
CA ASP A 72 53.47 41.68 70.99
C ASP A 72 54.04 42.70 70.00
N ALA A 73 53.70 42.59 68.71
CA ALA A 73 54.09 43.54 67.67
C ALA A 73 53.57 44.96 67.99
N VAL A 74 52.29 45.08 68.37
CA VAL A 74 51.71 46.37 68.75
C VAL A 74 52.38 46.95 70.01
N ARG A 75 52.73 46.12 71.01
CA ARG A 75 53.49 46.55 72.19
C ARG A 75 54.92 46.99 71.87
N ALA A 76 55.53 46.41 70.86
CA ALA A 76 56.85 46.81 70.35
C ALA A 76 56.80 48.13 69.56
N GLY A 77 55.61 48.71 69.34
CA GLY A 77 55.41 49.95 68.60
C GLY A 77 55.09 49.76 67.11
N GLU A 78 54.84 48.53 66.66
CA GLU A 78 54.52 48.23 65.26
C GLU A 78 53.03 48.40 64.96
N THR A 79 52.71 48.92 63.77
CA THR A 79 51.33 48.97 63.28
C THR A 79 50.95 47.67 62.59
N VAL A 80 49.91 47.00 63.05
CA VAL A 80 49.43 45.74 62.46
C VAL A 80 48.18 46.00 61.63
N THR A 81 48.27 45.79 60.31
CA THR A 81 47.16 45.96 59.36
C THR A 81 46.85 44.67 58.62
N ALA A 82 45.61 44.18 58.71
CA ALA A 82 45.14 43.00 57.98
C ALA A 82 43.61 42.96 57.87
N GLU A 83 43.09 41.91 57.24
CA GLU A 83 41.68 41.52 57.31
C GLU A 83 41.47 40.50 58.41
N PHE A 84 40.56 40.81 59.32
CA PHE A 84 40.36 40.07 60.55
C PHE A 84 38.93 39.55 60.64
N GLN A 85 38.77 38.26 60.89
CA GLN A 85 37.51 37.71 61.35
C GLN A 85 37.32 38.06 62.82
N ARG A 86 36.16 38.62 63.16
CA ARG A 86 35.75 38.95 64.53
C ARG A 86 34.34 38.44 64.78
N VAL A 87 33.97 38.35 66.04
CA VAL A 87 32.67 37.87 66.50
C VAL A 87 31.92 39.06 67.12
N LYS A 88 30.71 39.30 66.65
CA LYS A 88 29.78 40.30 67.21
C LYS A 88 29.14 39.77 68.50
N LYS A 89 28.43 40.64 69.23
CA LYS A 89 27.71 40.26 70.45
C LYS A 89 26.70 39.12 70.25
N ASP A 90 26.04 39.11 69.10
CA ASP A 90 25.04 38.11 68.72
C ASP A 90 25.64 36.78 68.24
N GLY A 91 26.97 36.64 68.23
CA GLY A 91 27.69 35.46 67.74
C GLY A 91 27.95 35.46 66.24
N ASN A 92 27.42 36.43 65.47
CA ASN A 92 27.66 36.49 64.04
C ASN A 92 29.10 36.92 63.73
N LEU A 93 29.65 36.34 62.66
CA LEU A 93 30.97 36.68 62.15
C LEU A 93 30.93 38.01 61.39
N ILE A 94 31.97 38.81 61.59
CA ILE A 94 32.24 40.04 60.83
C ILE A 94 33.68 40.03 60.34
N PHE A 95 33.90 40.42 59.09
CA PHE A 95 35.22 40.64 58.53
C PHE A 95 35.54 42.12 58.57
N LEU A 96 36.59 42.47 59.32
CA LEU A 96 37.06 43.84 59.47
C LEU A 96 38.42 43.98 58.79
N ARG A 97 38.54 44.91 57.84
CA ARG A 97 39.86 45.43 57.47
C ARG A 97 40.25 46.44 58.54
N ALA A 98 41.29 46.16 59.31
CA ALA A 98 41.65 46.99 60.45
C ALA A 98 43.15 47.21 60.55
N SER A 99 43.50 48.37 61.12
CA SER A 99 44.86 48.75 61.49
C SER A 99 44.90 49.03 62.99
N TYR A 100 45.73 48.29 63.73
CA TYR A 100 46.02 48.54 65.15
C TYR A 100 47.29 49.38 65.21
N MET A 101 47.17 50.60 65.71
CA MET A 101 48.21 51.62 65.69
C MET A 101 48.57 52.01 67.13
N PRO A 102 49.81 51.78 67.58
CA PRO A 102 50.25 52.19 68.91
C PRO A 102 50.43 53.71 68.99
N ILE A 103 50.01 54.28 70.12
CA ILE A 103 50.27 55.67 70.51
C ILE A 103 51.46 55.64 71.46
N ILE A 104 52.53 56.35 71.08
CA ILE A 104 53.82 56.30 71.77
C ILE A 104 54.07 57.65 72.45
N GLU A 105 54.31 57.63 73.76
CA GLU A 105 54.74 58.80 74.55
C GLU A 105 56.00 58.45 75.33
N ASN A 106 57.01 59.32 75.29
CA ASN A 106 58.30 59.11 75.97
C ASN A 106 58.95 57.72 75.71
N GLY A 107 58.82 57.22 74.48
CA GLY A 107 59.41 55.95 74.06
C GLY A 107 58.67 54.69 74.53
N LYS A 108 57.47 54.83 75.13
CA LYS A 108 56.63 53.70 75.56
C LYS A 108 55.27 53.76 74.87
N VAL A 109 54.76 52.62 74.45
CA VAL A 109 53.37 52.51 73.97
C VAL A 109 52.45 52.74 75.17
N VAL A 110 51.65 53.80 75.12
CA VAL A 110 50.72 54.17 76.19
C VAL A 110 49.29 53.72 75.90
N GLU A 111 48.90 53.72 74.62
CA GLU A 111 47.59 53.26 74.14
C GLU A 111 47.72 52.65 72.75
N VAL A 112 46.70 51.94 72.30
CA VAL A 112 46.58 51.40 70.95
C VAL A 112 45.24 51.84 70.39
N VAL A 113 45.26 52.54 69.27
CA VAL A 113 44.04 52.88 68.54
C VAL A 113 43.86 51.93 67.37
N LYS A 114 42.68 51.32 67.26
CA LYS A 114 42.30 50.51 66.10
C LYS A 114 41.28 51.26 65.27
N LEU A 115 41.58 51.41 63.99
CA LEU A 115 40.62 51.84 62.98
C LEU A 115 40.20 50.64 62.15
N ALA A 116 38.90 50.41 61.98
CA ALA A 116 38.37 49.27 61.26
C ALA A 116 37.21 49.63 60.33
N GLN A 117 37.13 48.91 59.20
CA GLN A 117 36.03 48.98 58.25
C GLN A 117 35.43 47.58 58.05
N ASP A 118 34.11 47.49 58.09
CA ASP A 118 33.38 46.26 57.78
C ASP A 118 33.43 45.97 56.27
N ILE A 119 34.04 44.86 55.90
CA ILE A 119 34.18 44.40 54.51
C ILE A 119 33.33 43.16 54.21
N THR A 120 32.49 42.71 55.15
CA THR A 120 31.75 41.44 55.07
C THR A 120 30.86 41.36 53.83
N LYS A 121 30.10 42.43 53.55
CA LYS A 121 29.22 42.52 52.37
C LYS A 121 29.99 42.38 51.06
N ASN A 122 31.15 43.04 50.95
CA ASN A 122 31.98 42.98 49.75
C ASN A 122 32.58 41.59 49.55
N ARG A 123 33.04 40.95 50.63
CA ARG A 123 33.60 39.60 50.59
C ARG A 123 32.56 38.55 50.19
N LEU A 124 31.37 38.59 50.80
CA LEU A 124 30.27 37.68 50.45
C LEU A 124 29.84 37.86 48.99
N ARG A 125 29.75 39.11 48.51
CA ARG A 125 29.45 39.41 47.11
C ARG A 125 30.49 38.81 46.15
N ASN A 126 31.77 38.91 46.48
CA ASN A 126 32.84 38.31 45.67
C ASN A 126 32.77 36.77 45.68
N LEU A 127 32.54 36.15 46.84
CA LEU A 127 32.36 34.69 46.94
C LEU A 127 31.15 34.21 46.12
N PHE A 128 30.05 34.95 46.15
CA PHE A 128 28.87 34.67 45.35
C PHE A 128 29.16 34.71 43.85
N TYR A 129 29.88 35.73 43.35
CA TYR A 129 30.27 35.81 41.94
C TYR A 129 31.22 34.68 41.52
N ILE A 130 32.23 34.36 42.35
CA ILE A 130 33.12 33.21 42.10
C ILE A 130 32.32 31.90 42.06
N GLY A 131 31.36 31.73 42.97
CA GLY A 131 30.46 30.58 43.02
C GLY A 131 29.65 30.41 41.73
N GLN A 132 29.07 31.49 41.20
CA GLN A 132 28.32 31.48 39.94
C GLN A 132 29.20 31.07 38.75
N VAL A 133 30.41 31.63 38.61
CA VAL A 133 31.34 31.25 37.54
C VAL A 133 31.72 29.78 37.63
N LYS A 134 32.00 29.28 38.84
CA LYS A 134 32.28 27.85 39.07
C LYS A 134 31.09 26.96 38.68
N ALA A 135 29.87 27.38 38.99
CA ALA A 135 28.66 26.64 38.63
C ALA A 135 28.50 26.54 37.10
N ILE A 136 28.68 27.65 36.37
CA ILE A 136 28.63 27.67 34.89
C ILE A 136 29.72 26.77 34.28
N ASN A 137 30.95 26.86 34.80
CA ASN A 137 32.07 26.03 34.33
C ASN A 137 31.84 24.53 34.55
N LYS A 138 30.98 24.15 35.49
CA LYS A 138 30.64 22.73 35.74
C LYS A 138 29.70 22.17 34.69
N SER A 139 28.76 22.96 34.17
CA SER A 139 27.70 22.50 33.27
C SER A 139 27.91 22.85 31.79
N ASN A 140 28.70 23.88 31.48
CA ASN A 140 28.83 24.40 30.12
C ASN A 140 30.27 24.26 29.61
N ALA A 141 30.42 24.16 28.29
CA ALA A 141 31.70 24.36 27.63
C ALA A 141 32.04 25.85 27.64
N VAL A 142 33.21 26.21 28.17
CA VAL A 142 33.65 27.60 28.33
C VAL A 142 35.04 27.78 27.73
N ILE A 143 35.19 28.84 26.94
CA ILE A 143 36.46 29.23 26.32
C ILE A 143 36.60 30.75 26.30
N GLU A 144 37.82 31.22 26.54
CA GLU A 144 38.19 32.62 26.63
C GLU A 144 39.10 33.00 25.46
N PHE A 145 38.87 34.19 24.90
CA PHE A 145 39.67 34.75 23.83
C PHE A 145 40.16 36.16 24.16
N ASP A 146 41.29 36.53 23.58
CA ASP A 146 41.65 37.93 23.40
C ASP A 146 40.79 38.58 22.31
N MET A 147 40.97 39.89 22.11
CA MET A 147 40.20 40.66 21.14
C MET A 147 40.56 40.38 19.66
N ASN A 148 41.66 39.66 19.41
CA ASN A 148 42.05 39.18 18.08
C ASN A 148 41.53 37.75 17.81
N GLY A 149 40.83 37.16 18.78
CA GLY A 149 40.31 35.80 18.71
C GLY A 149 41.33 34.71 19.04
N ASN A 150 42.46 35.04 19.67
CA ASN A 150 43.41 34.05 20.16
C ASN A 150 42.92 33.47 21.48
N ILE A 151 43.06 32.16 21.63
CA ILE A 151 42.55 31.39 22.75
C ILE A 151 43.45 31.60 23.97
N LEU A 152 42.85 32.07 25.06
CA LEU A 152 43.53 32.30 26.34
C LEU A 152 43.41 31.08 27.26
N ASN A 153 42.22 30.50 27.32
CA ASN A 153 41.90 29.42 28.25
C ASN A 153 40.63 28.70 27.80
N ALA A 154 40.48 27.42 28.16
CA ALA A 154 39.24 26.66 27.99
C ALA A 154 39.07 25.70 29.16
N ASN A 155 37.82 25.39 29.52
CA ASN A 155 37.51 24.39 30.54
C ASN A 155 37.44 22.98 29.94
N ASP A 156 37.40 21.97 30.81
CA ASP A 156 37.40 20.56 30.40
C ASP A 156 36.17 20.20 29.56
N ASN A 157 35.01 20.81 29.82
CA ASN A 157 33.80 20.59 29.01
C ASN A 157 34.04 20.99 27.54
N PHE A 158 34.64 22.15 27.29
CA PHE A 158 34.95 22.58 25.91
C PHE A 158 35.96 21.66 25.24
N LEU A 159 37.02 21.30 25.97
CA LEU A 159 38.09 20.43 25.47
C LEU A 159 37.55 19.04 25.10
N ASN A 160 36.72 18.46 25.97
CA ASN A 160 36.10 17.16 25.74
C ASN A 160 35.12 17.20 24.55
N THR A 161 34.29 18.25 24.45
CA THR A 161 33.33 18.42 23.34
C THR A 161 34.01 18.46 21.97
N LEU A 162 35.14 19.16 21.84
CA LEU A 162 35.85 19.25 20.55
C LEU A 162 37.03 18.28 20.39
N GLY A 163 37.34 17.48 21.42
CA GLY A 163 38.42 16.49 21.39
C GLY A 163 39.83 17.07 21.42
N TYR A 164 40.02 18.29 21.92
CA TYR A 164 41.33 18.94 22.03
C TYR A 164 41.89 18.83 23.44
N LYS A 165 43.22 18.89 23.58
CA LYS A 165 43.87 19.19 24.87
C LYS A 165 44.11 20.69 24.97
N LYS A 166 44.20 21.20 26.20
CA LYS A 166 44.43 22.63 26.44
C LYS A 166 45.66 23.17 25.71
N ASP A 167 46.77 22.44 25.76
CA ASP A 167 48.03 22.83 25.13
C ASP A 167 47.97 22.82 23.59
N ASP A 168 46.99 22.13 23.00
CA ASP A 168 46.81 22.12 21.54
C ASP A 168 46.20 23.44 21.03
N ILE A 169 45.44 24.15 21.88
CA ILE A 169 44.58 25.26 21.46
C ILE A 169 45.00 26.61 22.03
N VAL A 170 45.62 26.67 23.21
CA VAL A 170 46.04 27.95 23.81
C VAL A 170 47.03 28.67 22.90
N GLY A 171 46.80 29.96 22.66
CA GLY A 171 47.57 30.79 21.73
C GLY A 171 47.20 30.63 20.26
N LYS A 172 46.35 29.67 19.89
CA LYS A 172 45.82 29.54 18.53
C LYS A 172 44.61 30.46 18.32
N ASN A 173 44.31 30.78 17.08
CA ASN A 173 43.11 31.55 16.75
C ASN A 173 41.85 30.66 16.76
N HIS A 174 40.71 31.21 17.15
CA HIS A 174 39.39 30.57 17.11
C HIS A 174 39.07 29.87 15.77
N SER A 175 39.62 30.36 14.65
CA SER A 175 39.41 29.82 13.32
C SER A 175 39.78 28.34 13.16
N ILE A 176 40.61 27.78 14.05
CA ILE A 176 40.93 26.34 14.05
C ILE A 176 39.71 25.44 14.24
N PHE A 177 38.63 25.98 14.83
CA PHE A 177 37.38 25.24 15.04
C PHE A 177 36.35 25.47 13.93
N CYS A 178 36.68 26.25 12.90
CA CYS A 178 35.72 26.66 11.86
C CYS A 178 35.97 25.93 10.54
N GLU A 179 34.91 25.76 9.76
CA GLU A 179 35.04 25.28 8.38
C GLU A 179 35.86 26.24 7.51
N GLU A 180 36.56 25.70 6.52
CA GLU A 180 37.46 26.44 5.62
C GLU A 180 36.75 27.60 4.91
N ASN A 181 35.53 27.36 4.43
CA ASN A 181 34.74 28.37 3.74
C ASN A 181 34.30 29.49 4.69
N TYR A 182 33.90 29.12 5.92
CA TYR A 182 33.43 30.10 6.90
C TYR A 182 34.57 30.96 7.43
N LYS A 183 35.73 30.40 7.79
CA LYS A 183 36.83 31.20 8.35
C LYS A 183 37.40 32.24 7.37
N ASN A 184 37.23 32.01 6.06
CA ASN A 184 37.65 32.91 4.98
C ASN A 184 36.56 33.91 4.56
N SER A 185 35.36 33.80 5.12
CA SER A 185 34.18 34.59 4.77
C SER A 185 34.20 36.02 5.34
N ASN A 186 33.36 36.91 4.79
CA ASN A 186 33.19 38.25 5.34
C ASN A 186 32.40 38.20 6.66
N GLU A 187 31.52 37.22 6.80
CA GLU A 187 30.71 36.92 7.96
C GLU A 187 31.59 36.65 9.19
N TYR A 188 32.67 35.87 9.03
CA TYR A 188 33.63 35.60 10.11
C TYR A 188 34.39 36.86 10.55
N LYS A 189 34.74 37.74 9.61
CA LYS A 189 35.42 39.02 9.91
C LYS A 189 34.48 39.98 10.64
N GLU A 190 33.23 40.12 10.17
CA GLU A 190 32.22 40.95 10.82
C GLU A 190 31.83 40.43 12.19
N PHE A 191 31.79 39.11 12.39
CA PHE A 191 31.60 38.47 13.68
C PHE A 191 32.61 38.97 14.72
N TRP A 192 33.92 38.95 14.41
CA TRP A 192 34.93 39.46 15.35
C TRP A 192 34.90 40.98 15.50
N LYS A 193 34.56 41.74 14.45
CA LYS A 193 34.35 43.20 14.59
C LYS A 193 33.19 43.52 15.52
N LYS A 194 32.09 42.76 15.45
CA LYS A 194 30.93 42.89 16.34
C LYS A 194 31.33 42.69 17.81
N LEU A 195 32.03 41.60 18.11
CA LEU A 195 32.55 41.33 19.45
C LEU A 195 33.52 42.42 19.94
N ASN A 196 34.34 42.97 19.05
CA ASN A 196 35.25 44.09 19.35
C ASN A 196 34.52 45.39 19.72
N ARG A 197 33.28 45.59 19.25
CA ARG A 197 32.42 46.72 19.67
C ARG A 197 31.71 46.47 21.00
N GLY A 198 31.93 45.31 21.64
CA GLY A 198 31.25 44.93 22.88
C GLY A 198 29.88 44.28 22.67
N GLU A 199 29.46 44.06 21.43
CA GLU A 199 28.19 43.40 21.10
C GLU A 199 28.35 41.89 21.19
N PHE A 200 27.48 41.21 21.94
CA PHE A 200 27.50 39.75 22.02
C PHE A 200 26.93 39.12 20.75
N ASP A 201 27.33 37.87 20.49
CA ASP A 201 26.76 37.06 19.40
C ASP A 201 26.31 35.71 19.94
N SER A 202 25.11 35.26 19.55
CA SER A 202 24.56 34.00 20.02
C SER A 202 23.82 33.29 18.89
N GLY A 203 23.95 31.98 18.86
CA GLY A 203 23.31 31.14 17.85
C GLY A 203 23.78 29.70 17.93
N GLU A 204 23.46 28.95 16.89
CA GLU A 204 23.96 27.60 16.69
C GLU A 204 25.07 27.62 15.65
N TYR A 205 26.17 26.95 15.95
CA TYR A 205 27.35 27.00 15.11
C TYR A 205 27.89 25.59 14.89
N LEU A 206 28.21 25.29 13.64
CA LEU A 206 29.01 24.11 13.31
C LEU A 206 30.49 24.40 13.62
N ARG A 207 31.13 23.47 14.32
CA ARG A 207 32.55 23.50 14.62
C ARG A 207 33.22 22.19 14.23
N ILE A 208 34.52 22.28 13.97
CA ILE A 208 35.37 21.16 13.61
C ILE A 208 36.17 20.76 14.85
N GLY A 209 35.98 19.52 15.30
CA GLY A 209 36.78 18.91 16.36
C GLY A 209 38.16 18.49 15.86
N LYS A 210 39.05 18.10 16.78
CA LYS A 210 40.46 17.78 16.48
C LYS A 210 40.64 16.72 15.39
N ASN A 211 39.72 15.78 15.31
CA ASN A 211 39.75 14.66 14.36
C ASN A 211 38.97 14.95 13.07
N GLY A 212 38.54 16.20 12.84
CA GLY A 212 37.74 16.59 11.69
C GLY A 212 36.24 16.33 11.84
N ASN A 213 35.78 15.89 13.01
CA ASN A 213 34.37 15.64 13.27
C ASN A 213 33.57 16.95 13.37
N HIS A 214 32.36 16.93 12.79
CA HIS A 214 31.39 18.01 12.89
C HIS A 214 30.72 18.01 14.26
N VAL A 215 30.84 19.12 14.98
CA VAL A 215 30.24 19.34 16.30
C VAL A 215 29.34 20.56 16.23
N TRP A 216 28.05 20.36 16.46
CA TRP A 216 27.10 21.47 16.57
C TRP A 216 27.06 21.96 18.00
N ILE A 217 27.21 23.27 18.17
CA ILE A 217 27.13 23.91 19.48
C ILE A 217 26.09 25.03 19.46
N GLN A 218 25.29 25.11 20.53
CA GLN A 218 24.54 26.33 20.84
C GLN A 218 25.43 27.18 21.74
N ALA A 219 25.80 28.38 21.29
CA ALA A 219 26.77 29.19 22.00
C ALA A 219 26.38 30.67 22.08
N SER A 220 26.91 31.34 23.11
CA SER A 220 26.95 32.81 23.19
C SER A 220 28.39 33.27 23.42
N TYR A 221 28.83 34.23 22.62
CA TYR A 221 30.13 34.90 22.70
C TYR A 221 29.91 36.26 23.35
N ASN A 222 30.45 36.46 24.55
CA ASN A 222 30.14 37.59 25.41
C ASN A 222 31.42 38.41 25.69
N PRO A 223 31.56 39.62 25.11
CA PRO A 223 32.67 40.51 25.43
C PRO A 223 32.64 40.96 26.91
N ILE A 224 33.80 41.00 27.54
CA ILE A 224 34.01 41.59 28.87
C ILE A 224 34.62 42.97 28.69
N LEU A 225 34.00 43.97 29.33
CA LEU A 225 34.36 45.38 29.23
C LEU A 225 35.25 45.79 30.41
N ASP A 226 36.18 46.71 30.17
CA ASP A 226 37.01 47.33 31.20
C ASP A 226 36.29 48.51 31.90
N MET A 227 37.00 49.21 32.79
CA MET A 227 36.46 50.36 33.54
C MET A 227 36.04 51.54 32.65
N ASN A 228 36.51 51.59 31.39
CA ASN A 228 36.18 52.62 30.41
C ASN A 228 35.12 52.14 29.39
N GLY A 229 34.56 50.94 29.58
CA GLY A 229 33.59 50.34 28.66
C GLY A 229 34.21 49.74 27.39
N LYS A 230 35.54 49.62 27.30
CA LYS A 230 36.21 49.01 26.16
C LYS A 230 36.29 47.50 26.33
N ALA A 231 35.88 46.74 25.30
CA ALA A 231 36.01 45.29 25.30
C ALA A 231 37.48 44.87 25.32
N PHE A 232 37.85 43.96 26.23
CA PHE A 232 39.24 43.48 26.37
C PHE A 232 39.37 41.95 26.41
N ARG A 233 38.27 41.23 26.57
CA ARG A 233 38.19 39.75 26.46
C ARG A 233 36.86 39.33 25.88
N VAL A 234 36.79 38.10 25.38
CA VAL A 234 35.52 37.45 25.03
C VAL A 234 35.44 36.12 25.76
N VAL A 235 34.31 35.87 26.42
CA VAL A 235 33.99 34.56 27.02
C VAL A 235 32.84 33.94 26.27
N LYS A 236 33.07 32.73 25.77
CA LYS A 236 32.06 31.94 25.11
C LYS A 236 31.54 30.87 26.05
N TYR A 237 30.21 30.78 26.16
CA TYR A 237 29.52 29.65 26.79
C TYR A 237 28.84 28.83 25.71
N ALA A 238 29.02 27.52 25.74
CA ALA A 238 28.48 26.62 24.74
C ALA A 238 27.90 25.35 25.35
N THR A 239 26.92 24.79 24.66
CA THR A 239 26.33 23.48 24.89
C THR A 239 26.45 22.68 23.60
N ASP A 240 26.91 21.43 23.70
CA ASP A 240 26.93 20.50 22.58
C ASP A 240 25.50 20.06 22.25
N ILE A 241 25.08 20.31 21.01
CA ILE A 241 23.77 19.95 20.45
C ILE A 241 23.91 19.01 19.24
N THR A 242 25.08 18.38 19.05
CA THR A 242 25.37 17.51 17.91
C THR A 242 24.36 16.39 17.77
N ASN A 243 24.10 15.65 18.85
CA ASN A 243 23.11 14.58 18.85
C ASN A 243 21.72 15.10 18.48
N LYS A 244 21.31 16.25 19.04
CA LYS A 244 20.01 16.88 18.72
C LYS A 244 19.90 17.23 17.23
N LYS A 245 20.94 17.82 16.64
CA LYS A 245 20.95 18.17 15.20
C LYS A 245 20.96 16.93 14.31
N ASN A 246 21.74 15.91 14.64
CA ASN A 246 21.79 14.66 13.87
C ASN A 246 20.42 13.97 13.88
N THR A 247 19.78 13.82 15.04
CA THR A 247 18.41 13.28 15.14
C THR A 247 17.42 14.10 14.32
N MET A 248 17.54 15.43 14.31
CA MET A 248 16.65 16.28 13.50
C MET A 248 16.84 16.07 11.99
N PHE A 249 18.09 15.89 11.53
CA PHE A 249 18.37 15.58 10.12
C PHE A 249 17.88 14.18 9.72
N GLU A 250 18.01 13.19 10.60
CA GLU A 250 17.48 11.84 10.40
C GLU A 250 15.96 11.85 10.26
N VAL A 251 15.25 12.52 11.18
CA VAL A 251 13.78 12.65 11.13
C VAL A 251 13.34 13.37 9.85
N GLU A 252 14.03 14.42 9.41
CA GLU A 252 13.69 15.10 8.14
C GLU A 252 13.83 14.17 6.93
N LYS A 253 14.87 13.32 6.91
CA LYS A 253 15.07 12.33 5.85
C LYS A 253 13.96 11.29 5.86
N GLU A 254 13.63 10.73 7.03
CA GLU A 254 12.57 9.73 7.18
C GLU A 254 11.21 10.28 6.74
N ILE A 255 10.88 11.53 7.06
CA ILE A 255 9.62 12.15 6.64
C ILE A 255 9.55 12.31 5.11
N LYS A 256 10.66 12.64 4.44
CA LYS A 256 10.70 12.73 2.97
C LYS A 256 10.48 11.36 2.33
N GLU A 257 11.12 10.33 2.85
CA GLU A 257 10.93 8.95 2.38
C GLU A 257 9.47 8.51 2.62
N PHE A 258 8.91 8.81 3.78
CA PHE A 258 7.51 8.55 4.12
C PHE A 258 6.53 9.23 3.15
N SER A 259 6.74 10.51 2.82
CA SER A 259 5.93 11.23 1.81
C SER A 259 5.96 10.55 0.43
N ASN A 260 7.11 10.07 -0.01
CA ASN A 260 7.23 9.38 -1.29
C ASN A 260 6.45 8.05 -1.30
N SER A 261 6.52 7.30 -0.19
CA SER A 261 5.71 6.10 0.00
C SER A 261 4.21 6.41 -0.03
N LEU A 262 3.77 7.50 0.61
CA LEU A 262 2.36 7.91 0.58
C LEU A 262 1.86 8.27 -0.82
N ASN A 263 2.67 8.97 -1.63
CA ASN A 263 2.31 9.28 -3.02
C ASN A 263 2.19 8.04 -3.89
N THR A 264 3.07 7.06 -3.68
CA THR A 264 2.97 5.74 -4.32
C THR A 264 1.65 5.07 -3.92
N LEU A 265 1.34 5.07 -2.62
CA LEU A 265 0.14 4.45 -2.07
C LEU A 265 -1.15 5.12 -2.61
N LEU A 266 -1.15 6.44 -2.73
CA LEU A 266 -2.24 7.21 -3.35
C LEU A 266 -2.46 6.82 -4.81
N THR A 267 -1.36 6.73 -5.59
CA THR A 267 -1.42 6.34 -7.00
C THR A 267 -1.93 4.91 -7.16
N THR A 268 -1.44 3.97 -6.34
CA THR A 268 -1.92 2.59 -6.31
C THR A 268 -3.41 2.52 -5.98
N SER A 269 -3.86 3.30 -5.00
CA SER A 269 -5.26 3.37 -4.59
C SER A 269 -6.17 3.87 -5.72
N ILE A 270 -5.74 4.89 -6.47
CA ILE A 270 -6.48 5.42 -7.63
C ILE A 270 -6.60 4.35 -8.73
N ASN A 271 -5.52 3.61 -8.99
CA ASN A 271 -5.54 2.52 -9.98
C ASN A 271 -6.47 1.39 -9.52
N MET A 272 -6.44 1.01 -8.23
CA MET A 272 -7.37 0.02 -7.69
C MET A 272 -8.84 0.42 -7.85
N LEU A 273 -9.18 1.69 -7.61
CA LEU A 273 -10.54 2.20 -7.85
C LEU A 273 -10.96 2.05 -9.31
N LYS A 274 -10.05 2.35 -10.24
CA LYS A 274 -10.29 2.22 -11.68
C LYS A 274 -10.48 0.75 -12.09
N ASP A 275 -9.59 -0.13 -11.63
CA ASP A 275 -9.60 -1.56 -11.96
C ASP A 275 -10.83 -2.26 -11.38
N ALA A 276 -11.26 -1.86 -10.18
CA ALA A 276 -12.47 -2.37 -9.56
C ALA A 276 -13.73 -1.96 -10.36
N LYS A 277 -13.84 -0.69 -10.77
CA LYS A 277 -14.95 -0.24 -11.64
C LYS A 277 -14.98 -0.99 -12.97
N PHE A 278 -13.83 -1.12 -13.62
CA PHE A 278 -13.71 -1.83 -14.89
C PHE A 278 -14.10 -3.32 -14.75
N SER A 279 -13.66 -3.97 -13.66
CA SER A 279 -14.01 -5.36 -13.37
C SER A 279 -15.51 -5.54 -13.08
N ASN A 280 -16.13 -4.57 -12.39
CA ASN A 280 -17.57 -4.56 -12.14
C ASN A 280 -18.37 -4.47 -13.45
N GLU A 281 -18.02 -3.55 -14.35
CA GLU A 281 -18.66 -3.41 -15.67
C GLU A 281 -18.52 -4.70 -16.51
N ASN A 282 -17.34 -5.30 -16.53
CA ASN A 282 -17.11 -6.56 -17.23
C ASN A 282 -17.93 -7.71 -16.65
N SER A 283 -18.07 -7.77 -15.32
CA SER A 283 -18.86 -8.80 -14.64
C SER A 283 -20.35 -8.67 -14.95
N GLN A 284 -20.86 -7.45 -15.05
CA GLN A 284 -22.23 -7.17 -15.47
C GLN A 284 -22.46 -7.57 -16.93
N ASN A 285 -21.51 -7.24 -17.83
CA ASN A 285 -21.58 -7.64 -19.25
C ASN A 285 -21.54 -9.16 -19.42
N ALA A 286 -20.69 -9.87 -18.66
CA ALA A 286 -20.61 -11.32 -18.66
C ALA A 286 -21.90 -11.95 -18.12
N THR A 287 -22.50 -11.38 -17.07
CA THR A 287 -23.80 -11.80 -16.54
C THR A 287 -24.91 -11.67 -17.57
N LYS A 288 -24.99 -10.51 -18.23
CA LYS A 288 -25.98 -10.26 -19.30
C LYS A 288 -25.81 -11.22 -20.48
N SER A 289 -24.56 -11.47 -20.87
CA SER A 289 -24.24 -12.45 -21.93
C SER A 289 -24.65 -13.86 -21.52
N SER A 290 -24.40 -14.25 -20.27
CA SER A 290 -24.79 -15.56 -19.74
C SER A 290 -26.31 -15.75 -19.70
N GLN A 291 -27.06 -14.71 -19.32
CA GLN A 291 -28.53 -14.70 -19.38
C GLN A 291 -29.05 -14.88 -20.81
N ASN A 292 -28.45 -14.18 -21.78
CA ASN A 292 -28.81 -14.33 -23.19
C ASN A 292 -28.56 -15.77 -23.68
N ILE A 293 -27.41 -16.36 -23.34
CA ILE A 293 -27.11 -17.75 -23.73
C ILE A 293 -28.07 -18.74 -23.05
N ASN A 294 -28.43 -18.52 -21.78
CA ASN A 294 -29.44 -19.35 -21.10
C ASN A 294 -30.79 -19.30 -21.83
N SER A 295 -31.21 -18.12 -22.32
CA SER A 295 -32.42 -18.00 -23.15
C SER A 295 -32.30 -18.81 -24.45
N LEU A 296 -31.16 -18.74 -25.13
CA LEU A 296 -30.91 -19.51 -26.35
C LEU A 296 -30.90 -21.03 -26.09
N ILE A 297 -30.41 -21.47 -24.92
CA ILE A 297 -30.46 -22.88 -24.51
C ILE A 297 -31.89 -23.33 -24.24
N GLN A 298 -32.74 -22.46 -23.68
CA GLN A 298 -34.16 -22.76 -23.49
C GLN A 298 -34.86 -22.93 -24.85
N ASP A 299 -34.60 -22.04 -25.80
CA ASP A 299 -35.14 -22.13 -27.16
C ASP A 299 -34.63 -23.40 -27.88
N LEU A 300 -33.34 -23.72 -27.72
CA LEU A 300 -32.76 -24.96 -28.24
C LEU A 300 -33.46 -26.19 -27.65
N SER A 301 -33.77 -26.20 -26.36
CA SER A 301 -34.48 -27.30 -25.70
C SER A 301 -35.87 -27.49 -26.30
N ASN A 302 -36.62 -26.40 -26.51
CA ASN A 302 -37.93 -26.45 -27.18
C ASN A 302 -37.81 -27.02 -28.60
N LYS A 303 -36.77 -26.64 -29.37
CA LYS A 303 -36.54 -27.18 -30.72
C LYS A 303 -36.13 -28.65 -30.73
N ILE A 304 -35.46 -29.14 -29.69
CA ILE A 304 -35.17 -30.56 -29.53
C ILE A 304 -36.46 -31.34 -29.26
N ASP A 305 -37.35 -30.81 -28.42
CA ASP A 305 -38.64 -31.46 -28.15
C ASP A 305 -39.51 -31.54 -29.43
N GLU A 306 -39.56 -30.45 -30.21
CA GLU A 306 -40.21 -30.46 -31.54
C GLU A 306 -39.58 -31.50 -32.48
N MET A 307 -38.25 -31.61 -32.51
CA MET A 307 -37.54 -32.59 -33.32
C MET A 307 -37.81 -34.03 -32.87
N GLN A 308 -37.86 -34.29 -31.56
CA GLN A 308 -38.20 -35.61 -31.03
C GLN A 308 -39.61 -36.04 -31.44
N GLN A 309 -40.58 -35.11 -31.41
CA GLN A 309 -41.92 -35.39 -31.90
C GLN A 309 -41.94 -35.70 -33.40
N ALA A 310 -41.23 -34.92 -34.22
CA ALA A 310 -41.11 -35.17 -35.65
C ALA A 310 -40.49 -36.55 -35.96
N ILE A 311 -39.48 -36.97 -35.19
CA ILE A 311 -38.86 -38.31 -35.32
C ILE A 311 -39.87 -39.42 -35.05
N VAL A 312 -40.69 -39.27 -33.99
CA VAL A 312 -41.75 -40.24 -33.66
C VAL A 312 -42.77 -40.33 -34.80
N ASP A 313 -43.20 -39.19 -35.33
CA ASP A 313 -44.18 -39.13 -36.41
C ASP A 313 -43.64 -39.76 -37.71
N ILE A 314 -42.40 -39.47 -38.08
CA ILE A 314 -41.74 -40.06 -39.26
C ILE A 314 -41.59 -41.57 -39.05
N SER A 315 -41.11 -42.02 -37.88
CA SER A 315 -40.95 -43.44 -37.58
C SER A 315 -42.27 -44.21 -37.71
N SER A 316 -43.38 -43.64 -37.22
CA SER A 316 -44.71 -44.22 -37.35
C SER A 316 -45.17 -44.29 -38.82
N LYS A 317 -44.97 -43.22 -39.60
CA LYS A 317 -45.31 -43.21 -41.03
C LYS A 317 -44.48 -44.21 -41.83
N THR A 318 -43.19 -44.33 -41.54
CA THR A 318 -42.29 -45.30 -42.19
C THR A 318 -42.69 -46.74 -41.86
N SER A 319 -43.04 -47.03 -40.61
CA SER A 319 -43.57 -48.35 -40.25
C SER A 319 -44.86 -48.69 -40.98
N LYS A 320 -45.73 -47.70 -41.22
CA LYS A 320 -46.95 -47.88 -42.02
C LYS A 320 -46.63 -48.11 -43.50
N ASN A 321 -45.64 -47.44 -44.07
CA ASN A 321 -45.20 -47.67 -45.45
C ASN A 321 -44.66 -49.08 -45.64
N GLU A 322 -43.88 -49.60 -44.69
CA GLU A 322 -43.39 -50.99 -44.73
C GLU A 322 -44.56 -51.99 -44.76
N GLN A 323 -45.60 -51.76 -43.94
CA GLN A 323 -46.81 -52.59 -43.96
C GLN A 323 -47.50 -52.53 -45.33
N ILE A 324 -47.67 -51.35 -45.91
CA ILE A 324 -48.30 -51.16 -47.22
C ILE A 324 -47.48 -51.86 -48.31
N ALA A 325 -46.15 -51.74 -48.29
CA ALA A 325 -45.27 -52.42 -49.23
C ALA A 325 -45.43 -53.94 -49.12
N GLN A 326 -45.50 -54.49 -47.91
CA GLN A 326 -45.71 -55.91 -47.69
C GLN A 326 -47.08 -56.41 -48.18
N GLU A 327 -48.15 -55.64 -47.96
CA GLU A 327 -49.47 -55.91 -48.51
C GLU A 327 -49.47 -55.88 -50.05
N ALA A 328 -48.80 -54.89 -50.65
CA ALA A 328 -48.66 -54.75 -52.09
C ALA A 328 -47.87 -55.93 -52.71
N THR A 329 -46.81 -56.41 -52.06
CA THR A 329 -46.08 -57.63 -52.50
C THR A 329 -47.00 -58.84 -52.55
N VAL A 330 -47.86 -59.03 -51.53
CA VAL A 330 -48.82 -60.15 -51.51
C VAL A 330 -49.81 -60.02 -52.67
N GLN A 331 -50.35 -58.83 -52.90
CA GLN A 331 -51.31 -58.58 -53.98
C GLN A 331 -50.69 -58.74 -55.37
N SER A 332 -49.47 -58.26 -55.56
CA SER A 332 -48.70 -58.41 -56.79
C SER A 332 -48.47 -59.89 -57.13
N LYS A 333 -48.02 -60.69 -56.15
CA LYS A 333 -47.84 -62.13 -56.30
C LYS A 333 -49.13 -62.89 -56.63
N GLN A 334 -50.25 -62.50 -56.02
CA GLN A 334 -51.57 -63.06 -56.34
C GLN A 334 -51.97 -62.74 -57.79
N THR A 335 -51.72 -61.50 -58.24
CA THR A 335 -52.01 -61.05 -59.61
C THR A 335 -51.14 -61.78 -60.63
N ALA A 336 -49.83 -61.92 -60.37
CA ALA A 336 -48.92 -62.72 -61.19
C ALA A 336 -49.41 -64.17 -61.33
N THR A 337 -49.82 -64.78 -60.21
CA THR A 337 -50.35 -66.16 -60.21
C THR A 337 -51.62 -66.27 -61.07
N ALA A 338 -52.53 -65.29 -61.00
CA ALA A 338 -53.73 -65.26 -61.83
C ALA A 338 -53.40 -65.10 -63.33
N MET A 339 -52.41 -64.27 -63.67
CA MET A 339 -51.94 -64.09 -65.04
C MET A 339 -51.30 -65.35 -65.61
N VAL A 340 -50.48 -66.06 -64.83
CA VAL A 340 -49.93 -67.38 -65.23
C VAL A 340 -51.05 -68.37 -65.54
N LYS A 341 -52.05 -68.48 -64.66
CA LYS A 341 -53.23 -69.35 -64.91
C LYS A 341 -54.01 -68.93 -66.16
N LEU A 342 -54.17 -67.62 -66.39
CA LEU A 342 -54.84 -67.12 -67.60
C LEU A 342 -54.06 -67.47 -68.87
N ASN A 343 -52.73 -67.44 -68.84
CA ASN A 343 -51.89 -67.88 -69.95
C ASN A 343 -52.08 -69.38 -70.24
N GLU A 344 -52.07 -70.21 -69.19
CA GLU A 344 -52.30 -71.65 -69.29
C GLU A 344 -53.67 -71.98 -69.89
N GLU A 345 -54.75 -71.33 -69.43
CA GLU A 345 -56.09 -71.52 -69.97
C GLU A 345 -56.21 -71.02 -71.42
N SER A 346 -55.56 -69.90 -71.75
CA SER A 346 -55.53 -69.39 -73.13
C SER A 346 -54.81 -70.36 -74.07
N GLN A 347 -53.74 -71.01 -73.61
CA GLN A 347 -53.04 -72.04 -74.37
C GLN A 347 -53.93 -73.27 -74.63
N LYS A 348 -54.64 -73.76 -73.61
CA LYS A 348 -55.61 -74.88 -73.77
C LYS A 348 -56.73 -74.54 -74.75
N ILE A 349 -57.22 -73.29 -74.72
CA ILE A 349 -58.20 -72.82 -75.71
C ILE A 349 -57.58 -72.83 -77.12
N GLY A 350 -56.35 -72.32 -77.26
CA GLY A 350 -55.62 -72.34 -78.54
C GLY A 350 -55.45 -73.76 -79.11
N GLU A 351 -55.09 -74.73 -78.27
CA GLU A 351 -54.99 -76.16 -78.65
C GLU A 351 -56.34 -76.71 -79.11
N THR A 352 -57.42 -76.41 -78.38
CA THR A 352 -58.78 -76.82 -78.75
C THR A 352 -59.23 -76.22 -80.08
N VAL A 353 -58.94 -74.93 -80.30
CA VAL A 353 -59.28 -74.21 -81.54
C VAL A 353 -58.48 -74.75 -82.72
N ASN A 354 -57.22 -75.13 -82.52
CA ASN A 354 -56.41 -75.81 -83.54
C ASN A 354 -57.02 -77.15 -83.95
N ILE A 355 -57.50 -77.95 -82.99
CA ILE A 355 -58.24 -79.19 -83.27
C ILE A 355 -59.52 -78.90 -84.06
N ILE A 356 -60.28 -77.86 -83.71
CA ILE A 356 -61.48 -77.44 -84.46
C ILE A 356 -61.12 -77.06 -85.90
N SER A 357 -60.04 -76.31 -86.12
CA SER A 357 -59.56 -75.96 -87.46
C SER A 357 -59.17 -77.21 -88.26
N GLN A 358 -58.49 -78.18 -87.64
CA GLN A 358 -58.16 -79.47 -88.28
C GLN A 358 -59.42 -80.27 -88.65
N ILE A 359 -60.40 -80.34 -87.74
CA ILE A 359 -61.68 -81.02 -88.00
C ILE A 359 -62.43 -80.31 -89.14
N ALA A 360 -62.49 -78.98 -89.13
CA ALA A 360 -63.11 -78.20 -90.18
C ALA A 360 -62.42 -78.43 -91.54
N PHE A 361 -61.08 -78.47 -91.57
CA PHE A 361 -60.32 -78.79 -92.77
C PHE A 361 -60.60 -80.20 -93.29
N GLN A 362 -60.58 -81.21 -92.42
CA GLN A 362 -60.93 -82.59 -92.77
C GLN A 362 -62.37 -82.71 -93.29
N THR A 363 -63.31 -82.01 -92.64
CA THR A 363 -64.72 -81.96 -93.04
C THR A 363 -64.87 -81.33 -94.42
N ASN A 364 -64.11 -80.28 -94.73
CA ASN A 364 -64.06 -79.67 -96.05
C ASN A 364 -63.54 -80.64 -97.12
N ILE A 365 -62.51 -81.44 -96.83
CA ILE A 365 -62.00 -82.49 -97.75
C ILE A 365 -63.02 -83.62 -97.93
N LEU A 366 -63.64 -84.09 -96.85
CA LEU A 366 -64.69 -85.12 -96.92
C LEU A 366 -65.89 -84.65 -97.74
N SER A 367 -66.31 -83.41 -97.56
CA SER A 367 -67.40 -82.81 -98.35
C SER A 367 -67.05 -82.65 -99.82
N LEU A 368 -65.77 -82.37 -100.14
CA LEU A 368 -65.28 -82.34 -101.51
C LEU A 368 -65.35 -83.73 -102.15
N ASN A 369 -64.91 -84.77 -101.43
CA ASN A 369 -65.02 -86.15 -101.90
C ASN A 369 -66.48 -86.56 -102.10
N ALA A 370 -67.38 -86.18 -101.19
CA ALA A 370 -68.81 -86.42 -101.31
C ALA A 370 -69.44 -85.67 -102.50
N ALA A 371 -68.99 -84.44 -102.78
CA ALA A 371 -69.43 -83.66 -103.93
C ALA A 371 -68.96 -84.28 -105.26
N VAL A 372 -67.74 -84.83 -105.30
CA VAL A 372 -67.22 -85.59 -106.45
C VAL A 372 -68.05 -86.84 -106.67
N GLU A 373 -68.28 -87.66 -105.64
CA GLU A 373 -69.08 -88.90 -105.74
C GLU A 373 -70.53 -88.61 -106.17
N ALA A 374 -71.12 -87.51 -105.65
CA ALA A 374 -72.44 -87.04 -106.05
C ALA A 374 -72.50 -86.59 -107.52
N ALA A 375 -71.41 -86.04 -108.07
CA ALA A 375 -71.30 -85.72 -109.49
C ALA A 375 -71.16 -86.98 -110.36
N THR A 376 -70.47 -88.02 -109.86
CA THR A 376 -70.32 -89.33 -110.52
C THR A 376 -71.66 -90.08 -110.63
N ALA A 377 -72.58 -89.88 -109.68
CA ALA A 377 -73.90 -90.54 -109.62
C ALA A 377 -74.99 -89.92 -110.53
N GLY A 378 -74.70 -88.87 -111.30
CA GLY A 378 -75.63 -88.29 -112.29
C GLY A 378 -76.93 -87.72 -111.69
N GLU A 379 -78.08 -87.97 -112.31
CA GLU A 379 -79.40 -87.47 -111.86
C GLU A 379 -79.76 -87.88 -110.41
N ALA A 380 -79.30 -89.06 -109.95
CA ALA A 380 -79.56 -89.55 -108.59
C ALA A 380 -78.74 -88.85 -107.49
N GLY A 381 -77.64 -88.18 -107.86
CA GLY A 381 -76.72 -87.52 -106.92
C GLY A 381 -77.04 -86.05 -106.61
N LYS A 382 -77.99 -85.41 -107.32
CA LYS A 382 -78.27 -83.96 -107.21
C LYS A 382 -78.56 -83.48 -105.78
N GLY A 383 -79.33 -84.25 -105.00
CA GLY A 383 -79.63 -83.92 -103.59
C GLY A 383 -78.40 -84.04 -102.68
N PHE A 384 -77.56 -85.06 -102.90
CA PHE A 384 -76.31 -85.25 -102.16
C PHE A 384 -75.28 -84.17 -102.48
N ALA A 385 -75.22 -83.68 -103.73
CA ALA A 385 -74.33 -82.59 -104.13
C ALA A 385 -74.65 -81.28 -103.38
N VAL A 386 -75.93 -80.97 -103.16
CA VAL A 386 -76.35 -79.79 -102.37
C VAL A 386 -75.93 -79.92 -100.91
N VAL A 387 -76.17 -81.09 -100.29
CA VAL A 387 -75.77 -81.35 -98.91
C VAL A 387 -74.24 -81.29 -98.76
N ALA A 388 -73.49 -81.87 -99.70
CA ALA A 388 -72.04 -81.81 -99.71
C ALA A 388 -71.51 -80.37 -99.83
N GLN A 389 -72.12 -79.53 -100.68
CA GLN A 389 -71.75 -78.12 -100.79
C GLN A 389 -72.09 -77.33 -99.51
N GLU A 390 -73.19 -77.63 -98.84
CA GLU A 390 -73.57 -76.97 -97.58
C GLU A 390 -72.61 -77.36 -96.43
N VAL A 391 -72.25 -78.64 -96.32
CA VAL A 391 -71.23 -79.12 -95.37
C VAL A 391 -69.88 -78.47 -95.66
N ARG A 392 -69.52 -78.31 -96.94
CA ARG A 392 -68.30 -77.61 -97.36
C ARG A 392 -68.29 -76.15 -96.92
N ASN A 393 -69.38 -75.44 -97.16
CA ASN A 393 -69.54 -74.05 -96.75
C ASN A 393 -69.47 -73.91 -95.21
N LEU A 394 -70.13 -74.81 -94.47
CA LEU A 394 -70.08 -74.84 -93.00
C LEU A 394 -68.65 -75.11 -92.49
N ALA A 395 -67.95 -76.06 -93.10
CA ALA A 395 -66.57 -76.39 -92.79
C ALA A 395 -65.63 -75.20 -93.06
N SER A 396 -65.77 -74.51 -94.19
CA SER A 396 -65.02 -73.28 -94.49
C SER A 396 -65.27 -72.19 -93.44
N ARG A 397 -66.54 -71.91 -93.13
CA ARG A 397 -66.91 -70.92 -92.10
C ARG A 397 -66.39 -71.28 -90.71
N SER A 398 -66.39 -72.57 -90.37
CA SER A 398 -65.84 -73.07 -89.10
C SER A 398 -64.33 -72.90 -89.04
N ASN A 399 -63.63 -73.14 -90.15
CA ASN A 399 -62.19 -72.92 -90.26
C ASN A 399 -61.84 -71.42 -90.15
N ASP A 400 -62.58 -70.54 -90.82
CA ASP A 400 -62.39 -69.09 -90.74
C ASP A 400 -62.67 -68.57 -89.32
N ALA A 401 -63.72 -69.07 -88.65
CA ALA A 401 -64.01 -68.75 -87.26
C ALA A 401 -62.89 -69.23 -86.32
N ALA A 402 -62.39 -70.46 -86.51
CA ALA A 402 -61.27 -70.98 -85.73
C ALA A 402 -60.00 -70.14 -85.91
N LYS A 403 -59.68 -69.71 -87.14
CA LYS A 403 -58.55 -68.81 -87.41
C LYS A 403 -58.68 -67.48 -86.67
N ASN A 404 -59.86 -66.85 -86.70
CA ASN A 404 -60.12 -65.61 -85.96
C ASN A 404 -59.96 -65.80 -84.43
N ILE A 405 -60.37 -66.95 -83.89
CA ILE A 405 -60.18 -67.26 -82.47
C ILE A 405 -58.69 -67.43 -82.16
N THR A 406 -57.92 -68.13 -83.02
CA THR A 406 -56.47 -68.27 -82.87
C THR A 406 -55.77 -66.90 -82.82
N GLU A 407 -56.14 -65.97 -83.70
CA GLU A 407 -55.61 -64.60 -83.69
C GLU A 407 -55.96 -63.86 -82.38
N ARG A 408 -57.17 -64.04 -81.84
CA ARG A 408 -57.56 -63.49 -80.54
C ARG A 408 -56.82 -64.13 -79.36
N ILE A 409 -56.56 -65.43 -79.38
CA ILE A 409 -55.77 -66.11 -78.34
C ILE A 409 -54.32 -65.62 -78.35
N ALA A 410 -53.72 -65.44 -79.53
CA ALA A 410 -52.39 -64.87 -79.64
C ALA A 410 -52.32 -63.45 -79.06
N LEU A 411 -53.34 -62.62 -79.28
CA LEU A 411 -53.45 -61.30 -78.66
C LEU A 411 -53.56 -61.40 -77.13
N ILE A 412 -54.40 -62.31 -76.61
CA ILE A 412 -54.53 -62.52 -75.15
C ILE A 412 -53.19 -62.94 -74.55
N GLN A 413 -52.49 -63.91 -75.14
CA GLN A 413 -51.17 -64.36 -74.69
C GLN A 413 -50.15 -63.21 -74.68
N ASN A 414 -50.15 -62.35 -75.70
CA ASN A 414 -49.30 -61.16 -75.71
C ASN A 414 -49.65 -60.18 -74.58
N LEU A 415 -50.94 -59.92 -74.36
CA LEU A 415 -51.40 -59.05 -73.27
C LEU A 415 -51.05 -59.61 -71.89
N VAL A 416 -51.15 -60.93 -71.69
CA VAL A 416 -50.74 -61.58 -70.44
C VAL A 416 -49.23 -61.42 -70.23
N LYS A 417 -48.41 -61.62 -71.27
CA LYS A 417 -46.97 -61.39 -71.18
C LYS A 417 -46.64 -59.96 -70.76
N ASN A 418 -47.20 -58.96 -71.44
CA ASN A 418 -46.97 -57.55 -71.10
C ASN A 418 -47.45 -57.22 -69.67
N SER A 419 -48.52 -57.87 -69.22
CA SER A 419 -49.03 -57.72 -67.84
C SER A 419 -48.07 -58.31 -66.81
N LEU A 420 -47.47 -59.48 -67.08
CA LEU A 420 -46.45 -60.09 -66.22
C LEU A 420 -45.18 -59.22 -66.14
N ASP A 421 -44.73 -58.67 -67.28
CA ASP A 421 -43.59 -57.74 -67.31
C ASP A 421 -43.88 -56.49 -66.46
N SER A 422 -45.09 -55.93 -66.56
CA SER A 422 -45.51 -54.79 -65.73
C SER A 422 -45.59 -55.14 -64.24
N ILE A 423 -46.01 -56.37 -63.90
CA ILE A 423 -46.06 -56.85 -62.51
C ILE A 423 -44.65 -56.99 -61.94
N HIS A 424 -43.68 -57.44 -62.74
CA HIS A 424 -42.28 -57.49 -62.33
C HIS A 424 -41.71 -56.10 -62.01
N GLU A 425 -41.98 -55.10 -62.85
CA GLU A 425 -41.57 -53.71 -62.57
C GLU A 425 -42.22 -53.15 -61.28
N ILE A 426 -43.47 -53.54 -61.00
CA ILE A 426 -44.17 -53.21 -59.75
C ILE A 426 -43.47 -53.88 -58.55
N ASP A 427 -43.09 -55.15 -58.65
CA ASP A 427 -42.38 -55.87 -57.58
C ASP A 427 -41.02 -55.21 -57.26
N ASP A 428 -40.26 -54.83 -58.29
CA ASP A 428 -38.99 -54.11 -58.11
C ASP A 428 -39.23 -52.78 -57.39
N THR A 429 -40.23 -52.01 -57.80
CA THR A 429 -40.60 -50.74 -57.15
C THR A 429 -41.02 -50.93 -55.69
N ILE A 430 -41.76 -52.00 -55.36
CA ILE A 430 -42.16 -52.31 -53.98
C ILE A 430 -40.95 -52.70 -53.13
N SER A 431 -40.00 -53.46 -53.70
CA SER A 431 -38.75 -53.83 -53.04
C SER A 431 -37.90 -52.59 -52.69
N ASP A 432 -37.82 -51.63 -53.62
CA ASP A 432 -37.14 -50.35 -53.38
C ASP A 432 -37.81 -49.56 -52.25
N ILE A 433 -39.15 -49.52 -52.20
CA ILE A 433 -39.90 -48.86 -51.11
C ILE A 433 -39.58 -49.49 -49.74
N SER A 434 -39.49 -50.82 -49.64
CA SER A 434 -39.14 -51.49 -48.39
C SER A 434 -37.70 -51.19 -47.96
N THR A 435 -36.78 -51.16 -48.93
CA THR A 435 -35.37 -50.82 -48.67
C THR A 435 -35.23 -49.39 -48.14
N ILE A 436 -35.84 -48.42 -48.81
CA ILE A 436 -35.86 -47.01 -48.39
C ILE A 436 -36.50 -46.85 -47.01
N SER A 437 -37.59 -47.58 -46.73
CA SER A 437 -38.27 -47.51 -45.43
C SER A 437 -37.39 -48.00 -44.28
N LYS A 438 -36.56 -49.03 -44.51
CA LYS A 438 -35.58 -49.49 -43.51
C LYS A 438 -34.47 -48.45 -43.28
N GLU A 439 -33.95 -47.85 -44.34
CA GLU A 439 -32.93 -46.79 -44.24
C GLU A 439 -33.44 -45.56 -43.48
N ILE A 440 -34.67 -45.12 -43.75
CA ILE A 440 -35.31 -44.03 -42.99
C ILE A 440 -35.44 -44.42 -41.52
N SER A 441 -35.86 -45.65 -41.21
CA SER A 441 -36.03 -46.11 -39.82
C SER A 441 -34.71 -46.11 -39.04
N LEU A 442 -33.61 -46.57 -39.67
CA LEU A 442 -32.27 -46.48 -39.09
C LEU A 442 -31.86 -45.03 -38.84
N SER A 443 -32.08 -44.15 -39.82
CA SER A 443 -31.77 -42.72 -39.72
C SER A 443 -32.56 -42.04 -38.60
N MET A 444 -33.84 -42.38 -38.43
CA MET A 444 -34.66 -41.86 -37.33
C MET A 444 -34.17 -42.33 -35.96
N SER A 445 -33.68 -43.57 -35.85
CA SER A 445 -33.09 -44.07 -34.61
C SER A 445 -31.80 -43.33 -34.25
N GLU A 446 -30.92 -43.08 -35.23
CA GLU A 446 -29.70 -42.28 -35.03
C GLU A 446 -30.04 -40.82 -34.66
N GLN A 447 -31.00 -40.22 -35.35
CA GLN A 447 -31.42 -38.84 -35.08
C GLN A 447 -32.03 -38.69 -33.69
N LYS A 448 -32.73 -39.72 -33.18
CA LYS A 448 -33.22 -39.78 -31.80
C LYS A 448 -32.08 -39.75 -30.79
N GLN A 449 -31.04 -40.57 -31.00
CA GLN A 449 -29.86 -40.59 -30.15
C GLN A 449 -29.15 -39.24 -30.15
N ASN A 450 -28.93 -38.65 -31.33
CA ASN A 450 -28.30 -37.33 -31.47
C ASN A 450 -29.11 -36.26 -30.74
N SER A 451 -30.44 -36.26 -30.88
CA SER A 451 -31.32 -35.33 -30.17
C SER A 451 -31.19 -35.44 -28.65
N SER A 452 -31.08 -36.67 -28.12
CA SER A 452 -30.86 -36.90 -26.68
C SER A 452 -29.51 -36.36 -26.20
N ILE A 453 -28.45 -36.51 -27.00
CA ILE A 453 -27.11 -36.00 -26.67
C ILE A 453 -27.12 -34.46 -26.65
N VAL A 454 -27.72 -33.83 -27.67
CA VAL A 454 -27.84 -32.36 -27.71
C VAL A 454 -28.66 -31.84 -26.53
N SER A 455 -29.73 -32.55 -26.12
CA SER A 455 -30.52 -32.18 -24.94
C SER A 455 -29.69 -32.21 -23.66
N GLN A 456 -28.84 -33.24 -23.50
CA GLN A 456 -27.94 -33.36 -22.35
C GLN A 456 -26.90 -32.23 -22.35
N ASN A 457 -26.28 -31.95 -23.51
CA ASN A 457 -25.32 -30.86 -23.65
C ASN A 457 -25.95 -29.48 -23.35
N ALA A 458 -27.20 -29.27 -23.75
CA ALA A 458 -27.95 -28.06 -23.45
C ALA A 458 -28.15 -27.90 -21.93
N LYS A 459 -28.54 -28.97 -21.22
CA LYS A 459 -28.66 -28.96 -19.75
C LYS A 459 -27.35 -28.67 -19.04
N ASP A 460 -26.26 -29.29 -19.49
CA ASP A 460 -24.94 -29.08 -18.90
C ASP A 460 -24.42 -27.66 -19.19
N GLY A 461 -24.66 -27.14 -20.39
CA GLY A 461 -24.39 -25.74 -20.74
C GLY A 461 -25.13 -24.76 -19.83
N SER A 462 -26.42 -25.01 -19.53
CA SER A 462 -27.19 -24.16 -18.62
C SER A 462 -26.64 -24.17 -17.18
N ARG A 463 -26.24 -25.35 -16.67
CA ARG A 463 -25.59 -25.46 -15.35
C ARG A 463 -24.30 -24.65 -15.28
N SER A 464 -23.44 -24.78 -16.29
CA SER A 464 -22.19 -24.01 -16.36
C SER A 464 -22.43 -22.50 -16.43
N LEU A 465 -23.46 -22.05 -17.16
CA LEU A 465 -23.81 -20.62 -17.22
C LEU A 465 -24.35 -20.09 -15.89
N ASN A 466 -25.09 -20.91 -15.14
CA ASN A 466 -25.54 -20.54 -13.80
C ASN A 466 -24.35 -20.41 -12.84
N GLU A 467 -23.33 -21.28 -12.94
CA GLU A 467 -22.09 -21.14 -12.20
C GLU A 467 -21.31 -19.88 -12.60
N VAL A 468 -21.20 -19.58 -13.89
CA VAL A 468 -20.59 -18.32 -14.37
C VAL A 468 -21.32 -17.12 -13.79
N THR A 469 -22.65 -17.13 -13.81
CA THR A 469 -23.46 -16.03 -13.25
C THR A 469 -23.20 -15.85 -11.76
N LYS A 470 -23.13 -16.94 -10.98
CA LYS A 470 -22.78 -16.90 -9.56
C LYS A 470 -21.36 -16.36 -9.33
N ASN A 471 -20.38 -16.84 -10.10
CA ASN A 471 -19.00 -16.36 -10.00
C ASN A 471 -18.90 -14.86 -10.33
N MET A 472 -19.67 -14.37 -11.31
CA MET A 472 -19.72 -12.95 -11.62
C MET A 472 -20.33 -12.14 -10.48
N GLN A 473 -21.34 -12.65 -9.77
CA GLN A 473 -21.87 -12.00 -8.56
C GLN A 473 -20.82 -11.90 -7.45
N ASP A 474 -20.02 -12.96 -7.24
CA ASP A 474 -18.93 -12.94 -6.27
C ASP A 474 -17.83 -11.92 -6.66
N VAL A 475 -17.53 -11.78 -7.96
CA VAL A 475 -16.62 -10.73 -8.47
C VAL A 475 -17.19 -9.34 -8.22
N VAL A 476 -18.48 -9.12 -8.43
CA VAL A 476 -19.14 -7.82 -8.14
C VAL A 476 -18.99 -7.47 -6.65
N LEU A 477 -19.29 -8.40 -5.74
CA LEU A 477 -19.12 -8.17 -4.29
C LEU A 477 -17.66 -7.89 -3.91
N SER A 478 -16.71 -8.60 -4.53
CA SER A 478 -15.27 -8.37 -4.29
C SER A 478 -14.81 -7.00 -4.80
N THR A 479 -15.32 -6.55 -5.95
CA THR A 479 -14.98 -5.24 -6.51
C THR A 479 -15.60 -4.09 -5.71
N GLU A 480 -16.81 -4.27 -5.15
CA GLU A 480 -17.41 -3.32 -4.20
C GLU A 480 -16.57 -3.16 -2.93
N ASN A 481 -16.11 -4.26 -2.33
CA ASN A 481 -15.19 -4.21 -1.18
C ASN A 481 -13.87 -3.52 -1.55
N THR A 482 -13.32 -3.83 -2.73
CA THR A 482 -12.09 -3.18 -3.23
C THR A 482 -12.28 -1.68 -3.42
N LEU A 483 -13.45 -1.24 -3.91
CA LEU A 483 -13.79 0.18 -4.04
C LEU A 483 -13.79 0.89 -2.68
N ILE A 484 -14.43 0.29 -1.68
CA ILE A 484 -14.51 0.87 -0.33
C ILE A 484 -13.12 0.97 0.30
N GLU A 485 -12.33 -0.11 0.25
CA GLU A 485 -11.01 -0.15 0.89
C GLU A 485 -9.99 0.74 0.17
N ALA A 486 -10.04 0.81 -1.17
CA ALA A 486 -9.25 1.76 -1.92
C ALA A 486 -9.67 3.20 -1.60
N GLN A 487 -10.96 3.52 -1.46
CA GLN A 487 -11.36 4.88 -1.08
C GLN A 487 -10.84 5.25 0.32
N LYS A 488 -10.99 4.37 1.32
CA LYS A 488 -10.43 4.58 2.67
C LYS A 488 -8.92 4.78 2.65
N THR A 489 -8.23 3.99 1.81
CA THR A 489 -6.79 4.09 1.62
C THR A 489 -6.41 5.45 1.05
N GLN A 490 -7.12 5.91 0.02
CA GLN A 490 -6.94 7.23 -0.58
C GLN A 490 -7.13 8.36 0.45
N ASP A 491 -8.21 8.31 1.23
CA ASP A 491 -8.52 9.32 2.25
C ASP A 491 -7.47 9.35 3.37
N SER A 492 -7.01 8.17 3.80
CA SER A 492 -5.97 8.02 4.81
C SER A 492 -4.62 8.52 4.30
N SER A 493 -4.25 8.19 3.06
CA SER A 493 -3.03 8.70 2.42
C SER A 493 -3.04 10.21 2.30
N ASN A 494 -4.14 10.82 1.85
CA ASN A 494 -4.27 12.27 1.77
C ASN A 494 -4.08 12.93 3.14
N SER A 495 -4.70 12.39 4.19
CA SER A 495 -4.55 12.89 5.55
C SER A 495 -3.10 12.78 6.05
N LEU A 496 -2.42 11.69 5.74
CA LEU A 496 -1.01 11.49 6.11
C LEU A 496 -0.06 12.39 5.31
N VAL A 497 -0.36 12.69 4.05
CA VAL A 497 0.40 13.67 3.25
C VAL A 497 0.31 15.05 3.89
N ASP A 498 -0.88 15.47 4.32
CA ASP A 498 -1.07 16.73 5.03
C ASP A 498 -0.29 16.79 6.35
N ILE A 499 -0.28 15.71 7.13
CA ILE A 499 0.52 15.60 8.36
C ILE A 499 2.01 15.69 8.04
N SER A 500 2.47 14.95 7.02
CA SER A 500 3.87 14.96 6.60
C SER A 500 4.32 16.37 6.19
N ASN A 501 3.52 17.09 5.41
CA ASN A 501 3.79 18.47 5.02
C ASN A 501 3.88 19.41 6.23
N LYS A 502 3.00 19.25 7.23
CA LYS A 502 3.06 20.01 8.49
C LYS A 502 4.32 19.69 9.30
N LEU A 503 4.75 18.44 9.36
CA LEU A 503 5.97 18.03 10.05
C LEU A 503 7.22 18.59 9.37
N ILE A 504 7.30 18.54 8.03
CA ILE A 504 8.38 19.16 7.27
C ILE A 504 8.47 20.65 7.59
N LYS A 505 7.34 21.36 7.57
CA LYS A 505 7.29 22.79 7.91
C LYS A 505 7.75 23.05 9.34
N THR A 506 7.29 22.25 10.30
CA THR A 506 7.69 22.38 11.72
C THR A 506 9.19 22.17 11.91
N LEU A 507 9.79 21.19 11.22
CA LEU A 507 11.23 20.96 11.26
C LEU A 507 12.03 22.09 10.62
N GLN A 508 11.50 22.71 9.57
CA GLN A 508 12.12 23.89 8.96
C GLN A 508 12.09 25.10 9.91
N GLU A 509 11.02 25.27 10.70
CA GLU A 509 10.91 26.32 11.72
C GLU A 509 11.83 26.08 12.94
N LEU A 510 12.23 24.83 13.19
CA LEU A 510 13.14 24.44 14.27
C LEU A 510 14.64 24.54 13.89
N LYS A 511 14.96 24.78 12.62
CA LYS A 511 16.33 25.00 12.14
C LYS A 511 16.77 26.42 12.36
#